data_AF-A0A1L7XVL2-F1
#
_entry.id   AF-A0A1L7XVL2-F1
#
_cell.length_a   1.000
_cell.length_b   1.000
_cell.length_c   1.000
_cell.angle_alpha   90.00
_cell.angle_beta   90.00
_cell.angle_gamma   90.00
#
_symmetry.space_group_name_H-M   'P 1'
#
loop_
_entity.id
_entity.type
_entity.pdbx_description
1 polymer ?
#
loop_
_entity_poly.entity_id
_entity_poly.type
_entity_poly.pdbx_seq_one_letter_code
_entity_poly.pdbx_strand_id
1 'polypeptide(L)'
;MSDRLKSRCAGLIEIRGVHEESGNLGTVQYMHRIVRDFMEIPRTWSFLLSATAGTDFKLHKSLLKSIILHHRLVPKRYIGPDLFATARQALKSAQEACKDEHDPNDDLVLLLNTLNTTLNAGYDEKGGFIQSNPPHWSGLVDLENPKQWPDSFISAAVQYGLLPYLEEQLHRRKEILLKKRGRPLLDTAICIQRHCTIPVPLSQKRELAFLLLKAGADPNQFFGEYTVWQRFLISSTAEVLSNEDLVILLEIQKELVTFGASFAGSVTSVDQQIRWCGMIHKLWHRLDPERTGKVMSSIQRNDIAAQQDTSPETPLNSPLSPPSPPLTPRSPTINEIVSVHPMIPLRNECDTKSDGGNPKLKKESSIARRIRDWRRRRQ
;
A
#
# COMPACT_ATOMS: atom_id res chain seq x y z
N MET A 1 24.06 19.77 -27.79
CA MET A 1 22.91 19.39 -28.65
C MET A 1 21.62 19.12 -27.86
N SER A 2 21.66 18.90 -26.54
CA SER A 2 20.48 18.56 -25.72
C SER A 2 19.45 19.68 -25.54
N ASP A 3 19.80 20.95 -25.77
CA ASP A 3 18.83 22.06 -25.71
C ASP A 3 18.03 22.26 -27.01
N ARG A 4 18.43 21.60 -28.11
CA ARG A 4 17.77 21.76 -29.42
C ARG A 4 16.48 20.93 -29.55
N LEU A 5 16.35 19.85 -28.78
CA LEU A 5 15.10 19.08 -28.70
C LEU A 5 14.05 19.77 -27.83
N LYS A 6 14.47 20.62 -26.87
CA LYS A 6 13.54 21.46 -26.10
C LYS A 6 12.76 22.43 -26.99
N SER A 7 13.25 22.80 -28.18
CA SER A 7 12.56 23.78 -29.04
C SER A 7 11.70 23.18 -30.16
N ARG A 8 11.88 21.90 -30.53
CA ARG A 8 11.19 21.34 -31.70
C ARG A 8 9.76 20.88 -31.44
N CYS A 9 9.45 20.53 -30.20
CA CYS A 9 8.10 20.23 -29.75
C CYS A 9 7.58 21.23 -28.70
N ALA A 10 8.41 22.19 -28.26
CA ALA A 10 7.94 23.26 -27.39
C ALA A 10 6.85 24.07 -28.10
N GLY A 11 5.71 24.17 -27.42
CA GLY A 11 4.54 24.87 -27.94
C GLY A 11 3.60 24.01 -28.79
N LEU A 12 3.98 22.78 -29.17
CA LEU A 12 3.07 21.86 -29.89
C LEU A 12 2.10 21.14 -28.95
N ILE A 13 2.59 20.74 -27.78
CA ILE A 13 1.81 20.14 -26.71
C ILE A 13 2.30 20.77 -25.41
N GLU A 14 1.41 21.40 -24.67
CA GLU A 14 1.66 21.86 -23.30
C GLU A 14 0.98 20.90 -22.34
N ILE A 15 1.83 20.25 -21.55
CA ILE A 15 1.39 19.41 -20.46
C ILE A 15 1.41 20.28 -19.21
N ARG A 16 0.26 20.48 -18.58
CA ARG A 16 0.13 21.22 -17.32
C ARG A 16 -0.39 20.30 -16.23
N GLY A 17 -0.20 20.71 -14.99
CA GLY A 17 -0.58 19.88 -13.84
C GLY A 17 0.39 18.72 -13.59
N VAL A 18 1.61 18.76 -14.17
CA VAL A 18 2.74 17.99 -13.64
C VAL A 18 3.10 18.62 -12.29
N HIS A 19 2.32 18.32 -11.26
CA HIS A 19 2.70 18.64 -9.91
C HIS A 19 3.67 17.54 -9.49
N GLU A 20 4.95 17.90 -9.25
CA GLU A 20 5.98 16.95 -8.82
C GLU A 20 5.49 16.09 -7.63
N GLU A 21 4.64 16.68 -6.78
CA GLU A 21 4.07 16.04 -5.60
C GLU A 21 2.90 15.09 -5.89
N SER A 22 2.06 15.36 -6.90
CA SER A 22 0.84 14.58 -7.15
C SER A 22 1.09 13.31 -7.94
N GLY A 23 2.20 13.25 -8.69
CA GLY A 23 2.54 12.10 -9.51
C GLY A 23 1.58 11.84 -10.67
N ASN A 24 0.66 12.77 -10.93
CA ASN A 24 -0.10 12.75 -12.16
C ASN A 24 0.85 13.04 -13.32
N LEU A 25 0.86 12.15 -14.31
CA LEU A 25 1.28 12.53 -15.66
C LEU A 25 0.39 13.71 -16.02
N GLY A 26 0.97 14.90 -16.14
CA GLY A 26 0.18 16.11 -16.35
C GLY A 26 -0.79 15.93 -17.51
N THR A 27 -1.90 16.65 -17.47
CA THR A 27 -2.84 16.60 -18.57
C THR A 27 -2.32 17.46 -19.71
N VAL A 28 -2.52 17.00 -20.95
CA VAL A 28 -2.36 17.87 -22.11
C VAL A 28 -3.42 18.96 -21.99
N GLN A 29 -3.04 20.16 -21.55
CA GLN A 29 -3.95 21.29 -21.42
C GLN A 29 -4.01 22.11 -22.70
N TYR A 30 -2.92 22.12 -23.44
CA TYR A 30 -2.87 22.77 -24.73
C TYR A 30 -2.26 21.83 -25.75
N MET A 31 -2.94 21.70 -26.87
CA MET A 31 -2.41 21.09 -28.07
C MET A 31 -2.47 22.17 -29.13
N HIS A 32 -1.33 22.52 -29.69
CA HIS A 32 -1.24 23.52 -30.73
C HIS A 32 -2.17 23.14 -31.87
N ARG A 33 -2.80 24.15 -32.48
CA ARG A 33 -3.76 23.96 -33.56
C ARG A 33 -3.21 23.03 -34.65
N ILE A 34 -1.96 23.20 -35.07
CA ILE A 34 -1.35 22.33 -36.09
C ILE A 34 -1.35 20.84 -35.69
N VAL A 35 -1.06 20.53 -34.42
CA VAL A 35 -1.08 19.13 -33.95
C VAL A 35 -2.49 18.60 -33.87
N ARG A 36 -3.42 19.41 -33.36
CA ARG A 36 -4.85 19.07 -33.30
C ARG A 36 -5.40 18.82 -34.71
N ASP A 37 -5.25 19.79 -35.60
CA ASP A 37 -5.69 19.72 -37.00
C ASP A 37 -5.07 18.48 -37.66
N PHE A 38 -3.79 18.18 -37.42
CA PHE A 38 -3.14 16.98 -37.94
C PHE A 38 -3.75 15.68 -37.41
N MET A 39 -4.07 15.60 -36.10
CA MET A 39 -4.72 14.43 -35.50
C MET A 39 -6.19 14.28 -35.92
N GLU A 40 -6.89 15.38 -36.20
CA GLU A 40 -8.29 15.40 -36.64
C GLU A 40 -8.44 15.04 -38.13
N ILE A 41 -7.37 15.10 -38.94
CA ILE A 41 -7.40 14.60 -40.32
C ILE A 41 -7.83 13.12 -40.31
N PRO A 42 -8.96 12.74 -40.94
CA PRO A 42 -9.48 11.37 -40.87
C PRO A 42 -8.47 10.31 -41.28
N ARG A 43 -7.62 10.61 -42.28
CA ARG A 43 -6.54 9.71 -42.71
C ARG A 43 -5.49 9.48 -41.62
N THR A 44 -5.10 10.53 -40.89
CA THR A 44 -4.12 10.44 -39.80
C THR A 44 -4.72 9.68 -38.62
N TRP A 45 -5.96 10.00 -38.24
CA TRP A 45 -6.66 9.31 -37.16
C TRP A 45 -6.85 7.82 -37.47
N SER A 46 -7.33 7.50 -38.67
CA SER A 46 -7.44 6.12 -39.15
C SER A 46 -6.08 5.42 -39.20
N PHE A 47 -5.02 6.13 -39.57
CA PHE A 47 -3.66 5.57 -39.54
C PHE A 47 -3.22 5.24 -38.10
N LEU A 48 -3.42 6.14 -37.13
CA LEU A 48 -3.12 5.89 -35.72
C LEU A 48 -3.93 4.70 -35.17
N LEU A 49 -5.23 4.67 -35.43
CA LEU A 49 -6.10 3.57 -35.00
C LEU A 49 -5.76 2.25 -35.71
N SER A 50 -5.34 2.30 -36.98
CA SER A 50 -4.98 1.11 -37.77
C SER A 50 -3.81 0.34 -37.17
N ALA A 51 -2.89 1.03 -36.47
CA ALA A 51 -1.77 0.37 -35.77
C ALA A 51 -2.22 -0.52 -34.60
N THR A 52 -3.43 -0.26 -34.08
CA THR A 52 -4.07 -1.05 -33.01
C THR A 52 -5.30 -1.82 -33.49
N ALA A 53 -5.75 -1.59 -34.72
CA ALA A 53 -6.95 -2.22 -35.26
C ALA A 53 -6.72 -3.72 -35.46
N GLY A 54 -7.66 -4.54 -34.97
CA GLY A 54 -7.56 -6.00 -35.03
C GLY A 54 -6.53 -6.60 -34.07
N THR A 55 -5.92 -5.78 -33.20
CA THR A 55 -5.05 -6.26 -32.12
C THR A 55 -5.82 -6.35 -30.81
N ASP A 56 -5.26 -7.06 -29.84
CA ASP A 56 -5.70 -7.10 -28.45
C ASP A 56 -5.18 -5.89 -27.64
N PHE A 57 -4.98 -4.74 -28.28
CA PHE A 57 -4.38 -3.57 -27.64
C PHE A 57 -5.22 -3.11 -26.44
N LYS A 58 -4.64 -3.27 -25.25
CA LYS A 58 -5.19 -2.78 -23.98
C LYS A 58 -4.40 -1.57 -23.52
N LEU A 59 -5.02 -0.39 -23.58
CA LEU A 59 -4.38 0.90 -23.27
C LEU A 59 -3.63 0.85 -21.93
N HIS A 60 -4.31 0.42 -20.88
CA HIS A 60 -3.79 0.44 -19.52
C HIS A 60 -2.65 -0.58 -19.29
N LYS A 61 -2.74 -1.77 -19.89
CA LYS A 61 -1.63 -2.74 -19.89
C LYS A 61 -0.43 -2.22 -20.68
N SER A 62 -0.65 -1.64 -21.85
CA SER A 62 0.41 -1.04 -22.68
C SER A 62 1.11 0.10 -21.95
N LEU A 63 0.36 0.92 -21.22
CA LEU A 63 0.91 2.00 -20.38
C LEU A 63 1.76 1.42 -19.24
N LEU A 64 1.28 0.38 -18.55
CA LEU A 64 2.06 -0.32 -17.53
C LEU A 64 3.37 -0.90 -18.10
N LYS A 65 3.31 -1.59 -19.25
CA LYS A 65 4.49 -2.12 -19.97
C LYS A 65 5.49 -1.01 -20.31
N SER A 66 5.00 0.12 -20.81
CA SER A 66 5.82 1.29 -21.14
C SER A 66 6.52 1.87 -19.91
N ILE A 67 5.83 2.01 -18.78
CA ILE A 67 6.43 2.52 -17.53
C ILE A 67 7.49 1.56 -17.00
N ILE A 68 7.24 0.25 -17.01
CA ILE A 68 8.24 -0.75 -16.62
C ILE A 68 9.49 -0.64 -17.50
N LEU A 69 9.30 -0.53 -18.82
CA LEU A 69 10.41 -0.37 -19.78
C LEU A 69 11.17 0.93 -19.51
N HIS A 70 10.47 2.03 -19.27
CA HIS A 70 11.08 3.31 -18.91
C HIS A 70 11.99 3.17 -17.69
N HIS A 71 11.53 2.52 -16.62
CA HIS A 71 12.37 2.30 -15.43
C HIS A 71 13.59 1.43 -15.68
N ARG A 72 13.52 0.49 -16.62
CA ARG A 72 14.67 -0.35 -17.01
C ARG A 72 15.69 0.40 -17.86
N LEU A 73 15.23 1.33 -18.70
CA LEU A 73 16.08 2.07 -19.64
C LEU A 73 16.66 3.35 -19.06
N VAL A 74 15.93 4.04 -18.18
CA VAL A 74 16.39 5.30 -17.60
C VAL A 74 17.64 5.04 -16.75
N PRO A 75 18.77 5.72 -17.03
CA PRO A 75 19.96 5.56 -16.23
C PRO A 75 19.66 5.86 -14.77
N LYS A 76 20.10 4.97 -13.88
CA LYS A 76 19.66 4.95 -12.49
C LYS A 76 19.95 6.24 -11.73
N ARG A 77 20.97 7.00 -12.15
CA ARG A 77 21.28 8.34 -11.64
C ARG A 77 20.09 9.33 -11.73
N TYR A 78 19.15 9.12 -12.64
CA TYR A 78 17.97 9.98 -12.85
C TYR A 78 16.70 9.52 -12.14
N ILE A 79 16.74 8.42 -11.38
CA ILE A 79 15.59 7.87 -10.65
C ILE A 79 15.30 8.74 -9.41
N GLY A 80 14.79 9.95 -9.61
CA GLY A 80 14.48 10.92 -8.55
C GLY A 80 13.05 10.77 -7.99
N PRO A 81 12.45 11.84 -7.45
CA PRO A 81 11.01 11.91 -7.12
C PRO A 81 10.10 11.40 -8.24
N ASP A 82 10.54 11.54 -9.49
CA ASP A 82 9.89 11.02 -10.70
C ASP A 82 9.64 9.51 -10.66
N LEU A 83 10.47 8.74 -9.95
CA LEU A 83 10.26 7.29 -9.73
C LEU A 83 8.91 7.02 -9.07
N PHE A 84 8.55 7.81 -8.07
CA PHE A 84 7.34 7.59 -7.29
C PHE A 84 6.10 8.03 -8.07
N ALA A 85 6.22 9.14 -8.81
CA ALA A 85 5.18 9.58 -9.74
C ALA A 85 4.84 8.49 -10.77
N THR A 86 5.87 7.94 -11.40
CA THR A 86 5.71 6.90 -12.42
C THR A 86 5.25 5.56 -11.83
N ALA A 87 5.71 5.17 -10.63
CA ALA A 87 5.21 4.00 -9.92
C ALA A 87 3.71 4.14 -9.55
N ARG A 88 3.28 5.31 -9.06
CA ARG A 88 1.86 5.61 -8.81
C ARG A 88 1.03 5.48 -10.08
N GLN A 89 1.54 6.00 -11.19
CA GLN A 89 0.88 5.88 -12.48
C GLN A 89 0.81 4.43 -12.98
N ALA A 90 1.87 3.63 -12.76
CA ALA A 90 1.88 2.22 -13.10
C ALA A 90 0.80 1.46 -12.33
N LEU A 91 0.69 1.69 -11.01
CA LEU A 91 -0.33 1.08 -10.17
C LEU A 91 -1.75 1.54 -10.56
N LYS A 92 -1.94 2.81 -10.91
CA LYS A 92 -3.21 3.32 -11.45
C LYS A 92 -3.59 2.63 -12.75
N SER A 93 -2.63 2.47 -13.65
CA SER A 93 -2.84 1.79 -14.92
C SER A 93 -3.16 0.32 -14.69
N ALA A 94 -2.52 -0.33 -13.73
CA ALA A 94 -2.86 -1.69 -13.34
C ALA A 94 -4.29 -1.80 -12.77
N GLN A 95 -4.71 -0.85 -11.94
CA GLN A 95 -6.08 -0.83 -11.39
C GLN A 95 -7.12 -0.74 -12.50
N GLU A 96 -6.93 0.15 -13.48
CA GLU A 96 -7.84 0.24 -14.64
C GLU A 96 -7.78 -1.03 -15.51
N ALA A 97 -6.60 -1.61 -15.71
CA ALA A 97 -6.47 -2.87 -16.42
C ALA A 97 -7.16 -4.05 -15.72
N CYS A 98 -7.31 -4.01 -14.39
CA CYS A 98 -8.09 -5.01 -13.63
C CYS A 98 -9.60 -4.90 -13.87
N LYS A 99 -10.12 -3.73 -14.31
CA LYS A 99 -11.55 -3.54 -14.58
C LYS A 99 -11.97 -4.14 -15.92
N ASP A 100 -11.02 -4.35 -16.82
CA ASP A 100 -11.24 -5.02 -18.09
C ASP A 100 -11.41 -6.54 -17.84
N GLU A 101 -12.60 -6.94 -17.35
CA GLU A 101 -12.94 -8.35 -17.10
C GLU A 101 -12.81 -9.19 -18.39
N HIS A 102 -12.38 -10.45 -18.25
CA HIS A 102 -12.29 -11.48 -19.31
C HIS A 102 -11.05 -11.48 -20.22
N ASP A 103 -9.84 -11.42 -19.65
CA ASP A 103 -8.66 -11.92 -20.38
C ASP A 103 -8.22 -13.30 -19.84
N PRO A 104 -8.53 -14.41 -20.53
CA PRO A 104 -8.03 -15.73 -20.12
C PRO A 104 -6.50 -15.83 -20.20
N ASN A 105 -5.84 -14.92 -20.92
CA ASN A 105 -4.38 -14.83 -21.03
C ASN A 105 -3.81 -13.69 -20.17
N ASP A 106 -4.44 -13.36 -19.04
CA ASP A 106 -4.05 -12.19 -18.26
C ASP A 106 -2.62 -12.27 -17.70
N ASP A 107 -1.68 -11.65 -18.42
CA ASP A 107 -0.28 -11.47 -18.02
C ASP A 107 -0.10 -10.37 -16.95
N LEU A 108 -1.18 -9.75 -16.46
CA LEU A 108 -1.11 -8.62 -15.53
C LEU A 108 -0.38 -8.97 -14.24
N VAL A 109 -0.58 -10.17 -13.68
CA VAL A 109 0.16 -10.61 -12.48
C VAL A 109 1.67 -10.65 -12.74
N LEU A 110 2.07 -11.14 -13.91
CA LEU A 110 3.48 -11.17 -14.32
C LEU A 110 4.03 -9.76 -14.50
N LEU A 111 3.26 -8.86 -15.11
CA LEU A 111 3.65 -7.45 -15.26
C LEU A 111 3.80 -6.74 -13.92
N LEU A 112 2.91 -6.99 -12.96
CA LEU A 112 3.00 -6.44 -11.61
C LEU A 112 4.20 -6.97 -10.84
N ASN A 113 4.51 -8.27 -10.95
CA ASN A 113 5.76 -8.82 -10.39
C ASN A 113 7.00 -8.22 -11.04
N THR A 114 6.94 -7.99 -12.36
CA THR A 114 8.00 -7.35 -13.13
C THR A 114 8.20 -5.89 -12.71
N LEU A 115 7.11 -5.15 -12.48
CA LEU A 115 7.11 -3.79 -11.95
C LEU A 115 7.78 -3.77 -10.57
N ASN A 116 7.32 -4.61 -9.64
CA ASN A 116 7.88 -4.68 -8.29
C ASN A 116 9.39 -4.96 -8.31
N THR A 117 9.82 -5.96 -9.09
CA THR A 117 11.24 -6.32 -9.24
C THR A 117 12.06 -5.15 -9.81
N THR A 118 11.51 -4.47 -10.82
CA THR A 118 12.18 -3.33 -11.48
C THR A 118 12.31 -2.14 -10.52
N LEU A 119 11.26 -1.83 -9.75
CA LEU A 119 11.26 -0.73 -8.79
C LEU A 119 12.17 -1.03 -7.58
N ASN A 120 12.19 -2.27 -7.08
CA ASN A 120 13.11 -2.69 -6.02
C ASN A 120 14.57 -2.56 -6.44
N ALA A 121 14.93 -3.05 -7.63
CA ALA A 121 16.30 -2.90 -8.14
C ALA A 121 16.71 -1.41 -8.26
N GLY A 122 15.80 -0.54 -8.72
CA GLY A 122 16.04 0.90 -8.76
C GLY A 122 16.17 1.55 -7.38
N TYR A 123 15.47 1.03 -6.37
CA TYR A 123 15.49 1.53 -4.99
C TYR A 123 16.76 1.11 -4.24
N ASP A 124 17.12 -0.18 -4.31
CA ASP A 124 18.28 -0.76 -3.60
C ASP A 124 19.60 -0.14 -4.05
N GLU A 125 19.77 0.06 -5.35
CA GLU A 125 21.02 0.60 -5.92
C GLU A 125 21.29 2.06 -5.55
N LYS A 126 20.28 2.80 -5.09
CA LYS A 126 20.49 4.13 -4.52
C LYS A 126 20.87 4.10 -3.03
N GLY A 127 21.24 2.93 -2.52
CA GLY A 127 21.53 2.71 -1.11
C GLY A 127 20.28 2.91 -0.25
N GLY A 128 19.08 2.64 -0.78
CA GLY A 128 17.81 2.86 -0.10
C GLY A 128 17.71 4.28 0.47
N PHE A 129 18.08 5.31 -0.29
CA PHE A 129 18.13 6.70 0.19
C PHE A 129 18.84 6.87 1.56
N ILE A 130 19.80 6.00 1.90
CA ILE A 130 20.81 6.08 2.98
C ILE A 130 20.29 6.25 4.43
N GLN A 131 19.02 6.56 4.67
CA GLN A 131 18.42 6.71 6.01
C GLN A 131 16.89 6.78 6.00
N SER A 132 16.23 6.62 4.85
CA SER A 132 14.77 6.63 4.81
C SER A 132 14.24 5.30 5.35
N ASN A 133 13.93 5.28 6.64
CA ASN A 133 12.69 4.64 7.06
C ASN A 133 11.59 5.30 6.19
N PRO A 134 10.80 4.59 5.37
CA PRO A 134 10.55 3.15 5.36
C PRO A 134 11.38 2.36 4.32
N PRO A 135 11.62 1.04 4.55
CA PRO A 135 12.56 0.21 3.79
C PRO A 135 12.12 -0.23 2.38
N HIS A 136 11.00 0.27 1.85
CA HIS A 136 10.48 -0.16 0.54
C HIS A 136 9.86 1.01 -0.22
N TRP A 137 9.99 1.01 -1.55
CA TRP A 137 9.48 2.11 -2.40
C TRP A 137 7.97 2.31 -2.27
N SER A 138 7.20 1.26 -1.95
CA SER A 138 5.75 1.37 -1.76
C SER A 138 5.37 2.25 -0.57
N GLY A 139 6.21 2.33 0.47
CA GLY A 139 5.97 3.23 1.60
C GLY A 139 6.12 4.71 1.23
N LEU A 140 6.65 5.02 0.05
CA LEU A 140 6.74 6.38 -0.49
C LEU A 140 5.56 6.73 -1.40
N VAL A 141 4.76 5.73 -1.79
CA VAL A 141 3.50 5.94 -2.49
C VAL A 141 2.40 6.37 -1.52
N ASP A 142 2.47 5.89 -0.28
CA ASP A 142 1.54 6.27 0.78
C ASP A 142 2.07 7.50 1.55
N LEU A 143 1.50 8.68 1.28
CA LEU A 143 1.86 9.93 1.94
C LEU A 143 1.43 9.98 3.41
N GLU A 144 0.52 9.11 3.83
CA GLU A 144 -0.10 9.17 5.16
C GLU A 144 0.51 8.20 6.15
N ASN A 145 1.26 7.19 5.69
CA ASN A 145 1.88 6.25 6.60
C ASN A 145 3.10 6.89 7.26
N PRO A 146 3.21 6.80 8.60
CA PRO A 146 4.44 7.13 9.29
C PRO A 146 5.57 6.37 8.62
N LYS A 147 6.64 7.08 8.29
CA LYS A 147 7.89 6.58 7.68
C LYS A 147 8.51 5.35 8.33
N GLN A 148 7.95 4.80 9.40
CA GLN A 148 8.58 3.78 10.23
C GLN A 148 8.17 2.35 9.87
N TRP A 149 7.17 2.15 9.02
CA TRP A 149 6.64 0.81 8.78
C TRP A 149 7.24 0.15 7.54
N PRO A 150 7.66 -1.12 7.62
CA PRO A 150 8.09 -1.88 6.46
C PRO A 150 6.89 -2.19 5.59
N ASP A 151 6.60 -1.29 4.65
CA ASP A 151 5.65 -1.57 3.60
C ASP A 151 6.25 -2.50 2.55
N SER A 152 5.35 -3.12 1.81
CA SER A 152 5.68 -4.11 0.79
C SER A 152 4.77 -3.88 -0.40
N PHE A 153 5.15 -4.39 -1.56
CA PHE A 153 4.33 -4.26 -2.76
C PHE A 153 2.89 -4.77 -2.58
N ILE A 154 2.68 -5.79 -1.75
CA ILE A 154 1.32 -6.30 -1.46
C ILE A 154 0.44 -5.23 -0.78
N SER A 155 1.01 -4.34 0.03
CA SER A 155 0.26 -3.24 0.67
C SER A 155 -0.14 -2.18 -0.34
N ALA A 156 0.74 -1.86 -1.29
CA ALA A 156 0.37 -1.01 -2.42
C ALA A 156 -0.71 -1.67 -3.29
N ALA A 157 -0.61 -2.98 -3.54
CA ALA A 157 -1.63 -3.70 -4.29
C ALA A 157 -3.01 -3.66 -3.60
N VAL A 158 -3.06 -3.79 -2.28
CA VAL A 158 -4.29 -3.59 -1.49
C VAL A 158 -4.80 -2.16 -1.60
N GLN A 159 -3.92 -1.17 -1.40
CA GLN A 159 -4.30 0.25 -1.45
C GLN A 159 -4.86 0.67 -2.81
N TYR A 160 -4.44 0.02 -3.90
CA TYR A 160 -4.88 0.31 -5.26
C TYR A 160 -5.97 -0.65 -5.77
N GLY A 161 -6.48 -1.55 -4.94
CA GLY A 161 -7.55 -2.46 -5.34
C GLY A 161 -7.15 -3.48 -6.42
N LEU A 162 -5.89 -3.95 -6.43
CA LEU A 162 -5.41 -4.90 -7.44
C LEU A 162 -5.86 -6.35 -7.11
N LEU A 163 -7.17 -6.59 -7.12
CA LEU A 163 -7.81 -7.85 -6.69
C LEU A 163 -7.21 -9.11 -7.34
N PRO A 164 -7.09 -9.23 -8.69
CA PRO A 164 -6.55 -10.44 -9.32
C PRO A 164 -5.11 -10.76 -8.87
N TYR A 165 -4.31 -9.72 -8.65
CA TYR A 165 -2.95 -9.88 -8.13
C TYR A 165 -2.96 -10.43 -6.70
N LEU A 166 -3.83 -9.88 -5.85
CA LEU A 166 -3.93 -10.29 -4.44
C LEU A 166 -4.44 -11.71 -4.29
N GLU A 167 -5.44 -12.12 -5.08
CA GLU A 167 -5.95 -13.49 -5.11
C GLU A 167 -4.82 -14.48 -5.40
N GLU A 168 -4.05 -14.23 -6.46
CA GLU A 168 -2.93 -15.08 -6.84
C GLU A 168 -1.81 -15.08 -5.79
N GLN A 169 -1.48 -13.92 -5.21
CA GLN A 169 -0.46 -13.85 -4.15
C GLN A 169 -0.90 -14.54 -2.86
N LEU A 170 -2.16 -14.40 -2.45
CA LEU A 170 -2.72 -15.08 -1.28
C LEU A 170 -2.79 -16.60 -1.50
N HIS A 171 -3.14 -17.05 -2.70
CA HIS A 171 -3.12 -18.47 -3.03
C HIS A 171 -1.70 -19.07 -2.87
N ARG A 172 -0.68 -18.35 -3.35
CA ARG A 172 0.72 -18.82 -3.29
C ARG A 172 1.38 -18.68 -1.92
N ARG A 173 1.07 -17.63 -1.15
CA ARG A 173 1.88 -17.20 0.02
C ARG A 173 1.03 -16.75 1.22
N LYS A 174 -0.16 -17.30 1.37
CA LYS A 174 -1.16 -16.97 2.41
C LYS A 174 -0.55 -16.60 3.77
N GLU A 175 0.16 -17.53 4.40
CA GLU A 175 0.64 -17.35 5.79
C GLU A 175 1.66 -16.22 5.94
N ILE A 176 2.56 -16.06 4.96
CA ILE A 176 3.61 -15.05 4.99
C ILE A 176 3.01 -13.65 4.85
N LEU A 177 2.01 -13.51 3.98
CA LEU A 177 1.37 -12.23 3.72
C LEU A 177 0.51 -11.75 4.92
N LEU A 178 -0.13 -12.67 5.63
CA LEU A 178 -0.97 -12.33 6.79
C LEU A 178 -0.14 -12.09 8.06
N LYS A 179 1.05 -12.67 8.17
CA LYS A 179 2.01 -12.43 9.26
C LYS A 179 2.96 -11.26 8.96
N LYS A 180 2.67 -10.42 7.96
CA LYS A 180 3.46 -9.24 7.62
C LYS A 180 3.59 -8.32 8.85
N ARG A 181 4.80 -7.81 9.10
CA ARG A 181 5.06 -6.78 10.10
C ARG A 181 4.53 -5.41 9.65
N GLY A 182 4.12 -4.57 10.59
CA GLY A 182 3.64 -3.21 10.33
C GLY A 182 2.12 -3.13 10.17
N ARG A 183 1.64 -2.27 9.27
CA ARG A 183 0.20 -2.07 9.04
C ARG A 183 -0.45 -3.36 8.49
N PRO A 184 -1.49 -3.90 9.15
CA PRO A 184 -2.23 -5.06 8.65
C PRO A 184 -2.81 -4.81 7.26
N LEU A 185 -2.83 -5.84 6.42
CA LEU A 185 -3.39 -5.73 5.07
C LEU A 185 -4.88 -5.41 5.11
N LEU A 186 -5.62 -6.00 6.07
CA LEU A 186 -7.03 -5.72 6.25
C LEU A 186 -7.29 -4.26 6.65
N ASP A 187 -6.48 -3.68 7.54
CA ASP A 187 -6.54 -2.25 7.87
C ASP A 187 -6.29 -1.38 6.65
N THR A 188 -5.37 -1.78 5.77
CA THR A 188 -5.09 -1.06 4.52
C THR A 188 -6.29 -1.11 3.56
N ALA A 189 -6.97 -2.26 3.46
CA ALA A 189 -8.11 -2.47 2.56
C ALA A 189 -9.34 -1.64 2.95
N ILE A 190 -9.67 -1.60 4.25
CA ILE A 190 -10.92 -1.02 4.74
C ILE A 190 -10.79 0.45 5.16
N CYS A 191 -9.58 1.01 5.19
CA CYS A 191 -9.39 2.39 5.64
C CYS A 191 -10.04 3.39 4.68
N ILE A 192 -10.93 4.22 5.20
CA ILE A 192 -11.63 5.27 4.46
C ILE A 192 -10.80 6.56 4.52
N GLN A 193 -9.61 6.55 3.94
CA GLN A 193 -8.77 7.75 3.86
C GLN A 193 -9.09 8.53 2.59
N ARG A 194 -9.53 9.79 2.72
CA ARG A 194 -9.75 10.73 1.59
C ARG A 194 -8.48 11.10 0.85
N HIS A 195 -7.34 11.00 1.53
CA HIS A 195 -6.07 11.50 1.03
C HIS A 195 -5.30 10.45 0.22
N CYS A 196 -5.84 9.24 0.06
CA CYS A 196 -5.35 8.33 -0.96
C CYS A 196 -5.41 9.03 -2.32
N THR A 197 -4.26 9.16 -2.99
CA THR A 197 -4.17 9.87 -4.27
C THR A 197 -5.06 9.29 -5.35
N ILE A 198 -5.44 8.03 -5.22
CA ILE A 198 -6.34 7.33 -6.12
C ILE A 198 -7.47 6.70 -5.29
N PRO A 199 -8.72 7.14 -5.48
CA PRO A 199 -9.84 6.56 -4.76
C PRO A 199 -10.14 5.16 -5.30
N VAL A 200 -10.10 4.18 -4.41
CA VAL A 200 -10.65 2.84 -4.66
C VAL A 200 -12.14 2.89 -4.30
N PRO A 201 -13.06 2.51 -5.21
CA PRO A 201 -14.49 2.44 -4.92
C PRO A 201 -14.78 1.59 -3.69
N LEU A 202 -15.76 1.95 -2.87
CA LEU A 202 -16.09 1.20 -1.66
C LEU A 202 -16.51 -0.25 -1.95
N SER A 203 -17.18 -0.50 -3.08
CA SER A 203 -17.53 -1.85 -3.53
C SER A 203 -16.28 -2.72 -3.68
N GLN A 204 -15.24 -2.19 -4.33
CA GLN A 204 -13.96 -2.87 -4.48
C GLN A 204 -13.23 -3.04 -3.14
N LYS A 205 -13.34 -2.07 -2.22
CA LYS A 205 -12.81 -2.23 -0.85
C LYS A 205 -13.51 -3.35 -0.08
N ARG A 206 -14.82 -3.51 -0.26
CA ARG A 206 -15.58 -4.61 0.33
C ARG A 206 -15.07 -5.96 -0.19
N GLU A 207 -14.90 -6.10 -1.50
CA GLU A 207 -14.36 -7.33 -2.10
C GLU A 207 -12.95 -7.65 -1.57
N LEU A 208 -12.08 -6.64 -1.44
CA LEU A 208 -10.76 -6.79 -0.83
C LEU A 208 -10.83 -7.25 0.62
N ALA A 209 -11.70 -6.63 1.42
CA ALA A 209 -11.90 -6.99 2.82
C ALA A 209 -12.36 -8.44 2.95
N PHE A 210 -13.37 -8.82 2.16
CA PHE A 210 -13.89 -10.18 2.12
C PHE A 210 -12.83 -11.20 1.70
N LEU A 211 -12.03 -10.89 0.68
CA LEU A 211 -10.92 -11.73 0.23
C LEU A 211 -9.89 -11.95 1.34
N LEU A 212 -9.48 -10.89 2.03
CA LEU A 212 -8.51 -10.94 3.12
C LEU A 212 -9.07 -11.69 4.34
N LEU A 213 -10.33 -11.46 4.70
CA LEU A 213 -11.01 -12.16 5.79
C LEU A 213 -11.15 -13.65 5.51
N LYS A 214 -11.53 -14.03 4.28
CA LYS A 214 -11.53 -15.44 3.84
C LYS A 214 -10.13 -16.07 3.87
N ALA A 215 -9.10 -15.28 3.61
CA ALA A 215 -7.73 -15.71 3.80
C ALA A 215 -7.34 -15.83 5.29
N GLY A 216 -8.18 -15.42 6.24
CA GLY A 216 -7.87 -15.51 7.67
C GLY A 216 -7.11 -14.29 8.20
N ALA A 217 -7.26 -13.13 7.57
CA ALA A 217 -6.86 -11.88 8.18
C ALA A 217 -7.70 -11.64 9.45
N ASP A 218 -7.04 -11.24 10.54
CA ASP A 218 -7.68 -11.04 11.83
C ASP A 218 -8.22 -9.60 11.95
N PRO A 219 -9.55 -9.39 12.07
CA PRO A 219 -10.12 -8.06 12.26
C PRO A 219 -9.81 -7.44 13.64
N ASN A 220 -9.35 -8.24 14.60
CA ASN A 220 -8.90 -7.79 15.91
C ASN A 220 -7.38 -7.58 15.98
N GLN A 221 -6.65 -7.74 14.87
CA GLN A 221 -5.22 -7.49 14.84
C GLN A 221 -4.94 -6.03 15.20
N PHE A 222 -4.04 -5.82 16.16
CA PHE A 222 -3.63 -4.49 16.61
C PHE A 222 -2.73 -3.80 15.59
N PHE A 223 -2.95 -2.50 15.43
CA PHE A 223 -2.05 -1.61 14.73
C PHE A 223 -2.01 -0.24 15.42
N GLY A 224 -0.90 0.05 16.10
CA GLY A 224 -0.83 1.16 17.04
C GLY A 224 -1.68 0.87 18.28
N GLU A 225 -2.52 1.82 18.68
CA GLU A 225 -3.37 1.73 19.87
C GLU A 225 -4.75 1.10 19.61
N TYR A 226 -5.04 0.76 18.35
CA TYR A 226 -6.37 0.33 17.93
C TYR A 226 -6.30 -0.98 17.14
N THR A 227 -7.36 -1.78 17.22
CA THR A 227 -7.54 -2.91 16.29
C THR A 227 -7.96 -2.43 14.91
N VAL A 228 -7.78 -3.27 13.89
CA VAL A 228 -8.28 -3.03 12.53
C VAL A 228 -9.77 -2.65 12.54
N TRP A 229 -10.58 -3.40 13.30
CA TRP A 229 -12.00 -3.13 13.50
C TRP A 229 -12.30 -1.74 14.08
N GLN A 230 -11.59 -1.35 15.15
CA GLN A 230 -11.75 -0.04 15.76
C GLN A 230 -11.35 1.09 14.80
N ARG A 231 -10.21 0.96 14.11
CA ARG A 231 -9.76 1.98 13.14
C ARG A 231 -10.77 2.18 12.03
N PHE A 232 -11.36 1.09 11.52
CA PHE A 232 -12.45 1.14 10.56
C PHE A 232 -13.63 1.97 11.07
N LEU A 233 -14.11 1.69 12.29
CA LEU A 233 -15.22 2.43 12.90
C LEU A 233 -14.92 3.92 13.14
N ILE A 234 -13.71 4.26 13.59
CA ILE A 234 -13.30 5.67 13.71
C ILE A 234 -13.38 6.33 12.33
N SER A 235 -12.79 5.70 11.31
CA SER A 235 -12.72 6.27 9.97
C SER A 235 -14.11 6.44 9.34
N SER A 236 -15.04 5.50 9.55
CA SER A 236 -16.39 5.57 9.00
C SER A 236 -17.27 6.66 9.63
N THR A 237 -17.02 7.01 10.89
CA THR A 237 -17.75 8.11 11.56
C THR A 237 -17.24 9.51 11.26
N ALA A 238 -15.97 9.64 10.90
CA ALA A 238 -15.37 10.94 10.58
C ALA A 238 -15.85 11.48 9.22
N GLU A 239 -16.42 10.60 8.40
CA GLU A 239 -16.66 10.81 6.99
C GLU A 239 -18.11 11.17 6.68
N VAL A 240 -18.31 12.21 5.86
CA VAL A 240 -19.63 12.50 5.25
C VAL A 240 -19.76 11.62 4.01
N LEU A 241 -20.62 10.62 4.07
CA LEU A 241 -20.78 9.58 3.05
C LEU A 241 -22.17 9.63 2.42
N SER A 242 -22.27 9.17 1.17
CA SER A 242 -23.55 8.97 0.51
C SER A 242 -24.31 7.80 1.14
N ASN A 243 -25.63 7.71 0.92
CA ASN A 243 -26.42 6.57 1.41
C ASN A 243 -25.95 5.24 0.79
N GLU A 244 -25.52 5.26 -0.48
CA GLU A 244 -24.98 4.08 -1.17
C GLU A 244 -23.68 3.60 -0.52
N ASP A 245 -22.76 4.53 -0.27
CA ASP A 245 -21.49 4.25 0.42
C ASP A 245 -21.72 3.70 1.83
N LEU A 246 -22.69 4.26 2.55
CA LEU A 246 -23.07 3.82 3.88
C LEU A 246 -23.59 2.37 3.88
N VAL A 247 -24.37 1.96 2.88
CA VAL A 247 -24.81 0.56 2.74
C VAL A 247 -23.60 -0.37 2.58
N ILE A 248 -22.63 -0.02 1.72
CA ILE A 248 -21.43 -0.82 1.52
C ILE A 248 -20.59 -0.92 2.81
N LEU A 249 -20.49 0.17 3.59
CA LEU A 249 -19.80 0.11 4.89
C LEU A 249 -20.50 -0.79 5.90
N LEU A 250 -21.83 -0.83 5.90
CA LEU A 250 -22.57 -1.78 6.74
C LEU A 250 -22.29 -3.23 6.33
N GLU A 251 -22.12 -3.49 5.03
CA GLU A 251 -21.75 -4.82 4.54
C GLU A 251 -20.33 -5.19 4.99
N ILE A 252 -19.35 -4.29 4.86
CA ILE A 252 -17.99 -4.50 5.37
C ILE A 252 -18.02 -4.76 6.89
N GLN A 253 -18.79 -3.97 7.65
CA GLN A 253 -18.97 -4.19 9.07
C GLN A 253 -19.56 -5.57 9.38
N LYS A 254 -20.60 -5.97 8.65
CA LYS A 254 -21.22 -7.28 8.84
C LYS A 254 -20.23 -8.41 8.56
N GLU A 255 -19.41 -8.27 7.52
CA GLU A 255 -18.35 -9.21 7.20
C GLU A 255 -17.32 -9.27 8.34
N LEU A 256 -16.80 -8.14 8.82
CA LEU A 256 -15.85 -8.09 9.94
C LEU A 256 -16.39 -8.81 11.19
N VAL A 257 -17.65 -8.55 11.57
CA VAL A 257 -18.32 -9.22 12.71
C VAL A 257 -18.49 -10.71 12.47
N THR A 258 -18.86 -11.12 11.24
CA THR A 258 -18.99 -12.54 10.88
C THR A 258 -17.66 -13.28 11.01
N PHE A 259 -16.55 -12.59 10.77
CA PHE A 259 -15.20 -13.10 10.94
C PHE A 259 -14.59 -12.80 12.33
N GLY A 260 -15.44 -12.53 13.34
CA GLY A 260 -15.02 -12.48 14.74
C GLY A 260 -14.55 -11.12 15.24
N ALA A 261 -14.79 -10.02 14.52
CA ALA A 261 -14.53 -8.69 15.06
C ALA A 261 -15.31 -8.46 16.37
N SER A 262 -14.59 -8.07 17.42
CA SER A 262 -15.14 -7.87 18.76
C SER A 262 -14.55 -6.63 19.42
N PHE A 263 -15.29 -6.06 20.37
CA PHE A 263 -14.80 -4.99 21.24
C PHE A 263 -14.05 -5.52 22.46
N ALA A 264 -14.26 -6.79 22.84
CA ALA A 264 -13.78 -7.37 24.09
C ALA A 264 -12.25 -7.34 24.23
N GLY A 265 -11.50 -7.39 23.11
CA GLY A 265 -10.04 -7.47 23.15
C GLY A 265 -9.30 -6.12 23.27
N SER A 266 -9.98 -4.98 23.13
CA SER A 266 -9.31 -3.71 22.86
C SER A 266 -9.89 -2.49 23.58
N VAL A 267 -10.96 -2.68 24.36
CA VAL A 267 -11.55 -1.63 25.16
C VAL A 267 -11.02 -1.74 26.59
N THR A 268 -10.24 -0.75 27.01
CA THR A 268 -9.63 -0.73 28.36
C THR A 268 -10.55 -0.13 29.42
N SER A 269 -11.62 0.54 29.02
CA SER A 269 -12.60 1.15 29.93
C SER A 269 -14.04 1.08 29.42
N VAL A 270 -15.00 1.00 30.35
CA VAL A 270 -16.44 1.02 30.04
C VAL A 270 -16.83 2.27 29.24
N ASP A 271 -16.23 3.42 29.53
CA ASP A 271 -16.48 4.67 28.81
C ASP A 271 -16.09 4.59 27.32
N GLN A 272 -14.97 3.93 27.01
CA GLN A 272 -14.57 3.67 25.62
C GLN A 272 -15.60 2.76 24.93
N GLN A 273 -16.10 1.73 25.61
CA GLN A 273 -17.14 0.85 25.07
C GLN A 273 -18.41 1.62 24.75
N ILE A 274 -18.89 2.44 25.70
CA ILE A 274 -20.09 3.28 25.54
C ILE A 274 -19.91 4.23 24.35
N ARG A 275 -18.73 4.84 24.20
CA ARG A 275 -18.42 5.73 23.07
C ARG A 275 -18.52 4.99 21.73
N TRP A 276 -17.94 3.79 21.63
CA TRP A 276 -18.01 2.96 20.43
C TRP A 276 -19.43 2.51 20.10
N CYS A 277 -20.18 2.05 21.11
CA CYS A 277 -21.59 1.70 20.95
C CYS A 277 -22.40 2.91 20.46
N GLY A 278 -22.16 4.10 21.00
CA GLY A 278 -22.79 5.34 20.55
C GLY A 278 -22.44 5.71 19.11
N MET A 279 -21.20 5.46 18.68
CA MET A 279 -20.74 5.69 17.31
C MET A 279 -21.41 4.74 16.30
N ILE A 280 -21.43 3.43 16.61
CA ILE A 280 -22.16 2.44 15.80
C ILE A 280 -23.64 2.79 15.75
N HIS A 281 -24.25 3.07 16.91
CA HIS A 281 -25.66 3.40 16.99
C HIS A 281 -26.00 4.62 16.11
N LYS A 282 -25.17 5.68 16.15
CA LYS A 282 -25.35 6.86 15.27
C LYS A 282 -25.24 6.52 13.79
N LEU A 283 -24.29 5.68 13.39
CA LEU A 283 -24.12 5.25 12.00
C LEU A 283 -25.32 4.42 11.53
N TRP A 284 -25.73 3.44 12.32
CA TRP A 284 -26.79 2.51 11.96
C TRP A 284 -28.17 3.16 11.99
N HIS A 285 -28.44 3.99 13.00
CA HIS A 285 -29.72 4.70 13.12
C HIS A 285 -29.95 5.68 11.97
N ARG A 286 -28.88 6.17 11.32
CA ARG A 286 -29.01 6.98 10.10
C ARG A 286 -29.57 6.22 8.90
N LEU A 287 -29.34 4.91 8.84
CA LEU A 287 -29.65 4.09 7.67
C LEU A 287 -30.91 3.25 7.87
N ASP A 288 -31.02 2.62 9.04
CA ASP A 288 -32.08 1.67 9.34
C ASP A 288 -32.28 1.58 10.87
N PRO A 289 -33.14 2.43 11.45
CA PRO A 289 -33.39 2.48 12.89
C PRO A 289 -33.83 1.12 13.46
N GLU A 290 -34.62 0.34 12.71
CA GLU A 290 -35.15 -0.95 13.19
C GLU A 290 -34.06 -2.02 13.25
N ARG A 291 -33.20 -2.09 12.23
CA ARG A 291 -32.11 -3.07 12.17
C ARG A 291 -30.97 -2.76 13.13
N THR A 292 -30.78 -1.48 13.46
CA THR A 292 -29.83 -1.00 14.48
C THR A 292 -30.03 -1.71 15.83
N GLY A 293 -31.27 -1.76 16.32
CA GLY A 293 -31.56 -2.38 17.61
C GLY A 293 -31.18 -3.86 17.66
N LYS A 294 -31.40 -4.60 16.55
CA LYS A 294 -31.11 -6.05 16.48
C LYS A 294 -29.61 -6.36 16.49
N VAL A 295 -28.80 -5.55 15.79
CA VAL A 295 -27.35 -5.78 15.73
C VAL A 295 -26.66 -5.33 17.00
N MET A 296 -27.04 -4.19 17.58
CA MET A 296 -26.53 -3.78 18.89
C MET A 296 -26.79 -4.85 19.97
N SER A 297 -27.98 -5.45 19.95
CA SER A 297 -28.32 -6.56 20.84
C SER A 297 -27.50 -7.83 20.59
N SER A 298 -26.94 -8.01 19.39
CA SER A 298 -26.11 -9.17 19.03
C SER A 298 -24.65 -8.95 19.45
N ILE A 299 -24.12 -7.74 19.23
CA ILE A 299 -22.78 -7.34 19.71
C ILE A 299 -22.71 -7.44 21.23
N GLN A 300 -23.70 -6.90 21.95
CA GLN A 300 -23.75 -7.00 23.41
C GLN A 300 -23.79 -8.44 23.90
N ARG A 301 -24.52 -9.33 23.23
CA ARG A 301 -24.56 -10.77 23.58
C ARG A 301 -23.20 -11.45 23.38
N ASN A 302 -22.52 -11.16 22.27
CA ASN A 302 -21.19 -11.72 22.00
C ASN A 302 -20.14 -11.21 22.99
N ASP A 303 -20.20 -9.92 23.37
CA ASP A 303 -19.28 -9.35 24.36
C ASP A 303 -19.51 -9.94 25.76
N ILE A 304 -20.77 -10.14 26.17
CA ILE A 304 -21.09 -10.82 27.45
C ILE A 304 -20.57 -12.25 27.45
N ALA A 305 -20.74 -12.99 26.34
CA ALA A 305 -20.22 -14.36 26.21
C ALA A 305 -18.68 -14.40 26.30
N ALA A 306 -17.99 -13.48 25.63
CA ALA A 306 -16.53 -13.38 25.68
C ALA A 306 -16.01 -13.00 27.08
N GLN A 307 -16.74 -12.17 27.82
CA GLN A 307 -16.41 -11.83 29.22
C GLN A 307 -16.68 -13.00 30.18
N GLN A 308 -17.64 -13.87 29.89
CA GLN A 308 -17.91 -15.07 30.70
C GLN A 308 -16.87 -16.17 30.47
N ASP A 309 -16.36 -16.33 29.24
CA ASP A 309 -15.29 -17.29 28.94
C ASP A 309 -13.91 -16.89 29.49
N THR A 310 -13.75 -15.62 29.89
CA THR A 310 -12.53 -15.14 30.56
C THR A 310 -12.61 -15.21 32.09
N SER A 311 -13.59 -15.95 32.63
CA SER A 311 -13.65 -16.23 34.06
C SER A 311 -12.32 -16.86 34.51
N PRO A 312 -11.71 -16.39 35.62
CA PRO A 312 -10.44 -16.90 36.08
C PRO A 312 -10.57 -18.40 36.32
N GLU A 313 -9.71 -19.18 35.64
CA GLU A 313 -9.55 -20.60 35.94
C GLU A 313 -9.55 -20.77 37.45
N THR A 314 -10.55 -21.52 37.94
CA THR A 314 -10.58 -21.96 39.33
C THR A 314 -9.24 -22.62 39.61
N PRO A 315 -8.50 -22.25 40.66
CA PRO A 315 -7.20 -22.86 40.92
C PRO A 315 -7.40 -24.37 41.04
N LEU A 316 -6.94 -25.11 40.02
CA LEU A 316 -6.88 -26.56 40.07
C LEU A 316 -5.86 -26.91 41.16
N ASN A 317 -6.38 -27.19 42.35
CA ASN A 317 -5.70 -27.99 43.36
C ASN A 317 -5.56 -29.42 42.82
N SER A 318 -4.65 -29.61 41.86
CA SER A 318 -4.17 -30.94 41.52
C SER A 318 -2.97 -31.27 42.42
N PRO A 319 -2.93 -32.48 43.03
CA PRO A 319 -1.83 -32.91 43.85
C PRO A 319 -0.53 -32.98 43.04
N LEU A 320 0.52 -32.37 43.59
CA LEU A 320 1.90 -32.40 43.10
C LEU A 320 2.32 -33.83 42.73
N SER A 321 2.59 -34.05 41.44
CA SER A 321 3.41 -35.18 41.02
C SER A 321 4.86 -34.95 41.45
N PRO A 322 5.60 -35.99 41.86
CA PRO A 322 6.98 -35.86 42.30
C PRO A 322 7.89 -35.35 41.17
N PRO A 323 8.94 -34.58 41.51
CA PRO A 323 9.84 -34.01 40.52
C PRO A 323 10.63 -35.10 39.79
N SER A 324 10.60 -35.04 38.46
CA SER A 324 11.50 -35.82 37.61
C SER A 324 12.96 -35.45 37.87
N PRO A 325 13.89 -36.42 37.83
CA PRO A 325 15.31 -36.15 38.04
C PRO A 325 15.89 -35.23 36.95
N PRO A 326 16.93 -34.44 37.29
CA PRO A 326 17.51 -33.46 36.39
C PRO A 326 18.17 -34.14 35.18
N LEU A 327 17.68 -33.81 33.98
CA LEU A 327 18.35 -34.10 32.73
C LEU A 327 19.59 -33.19 32.62
N THR A 328 20.76 -33.80 32.72
CA THR A 328 22.05 -33.18 32.41
C THR A 328 22.08 -32.66 30.98
N PRO A 329 22.55 -31.42 30.74
CA PRO A 329 22.72 -30.90 29.39
C PRO A 329 23.83 -31.67 28.65
N ARG A 330 23.44 -32.29 27.52
CA ARG A 330 24.38 -32.88 26.57
C ARG A 330 25.12 -31.73 25.88
N SER A 331 26.43 -31.66 26.11
CA SER A 331 27.33 -30.74 25.42
C SER A 331 27.25 -30.94 23.89
N PRO A 332 27.23 -29.87 23.09
CA PRO A 332 27.29 -30.01 21.64
C PRO A 332 28.66 -30.54 21.23
N THR A 333 28.67 -31.72 20.61
CA THR A 333 29.84 -32.24 19.90
C THR A 333 30.15 -31.34 18.71
N ILE A 334 31.35 -30.75 18.74
CA ILE A 334 32.04 -30.20 17.57
C ILE A 334 32.34 -31.37 16.64
N ASN A 335 31.49 -31.61 15.65
CA ASN A 335 31.77 -32.37 14.44
C ASN A 335 30.58 -32.24 13.49
N GLU A 336 30.52 -31.11 12.78
CA GLU A 336 29.87 -31.01 11.47
C GLU A 336 30.39 -29.73 10.79
N ILE A 337 31.68 -29.75 10.47
CA ILE A 337 32.28 -28.89 9.45
C ILE A 337 32.59 -29.84 8.28
N VAL A 338 32.06 -29.53 7.09
CA VAL A 338 32.72 -29.57 5.76
C VAL A 338 31.66 -29.74 4.66
N SER A 339 31.43 -28.67 3.89
CA SER A 339 31.14 -28.64 2.45
C SER A 339 30.85 -27.17 2.09
N VAL A 340 31.86 -26.32 1.88
CA VAL A 340 32.72 -26.17 0.69
C VAL A 340 31.93 -26.02 -0.62
N HIS A 341 31.67 -24.77 -1.01
CA HIS A 341 31.67 -24.35 -2.41
C HIS A 341 32.22 -22.91 -2.53
N PRO A 342 32.85 -22.57 -3.68
CA PRO A 342 34.00 -21.69 -3.72
C PRO A 342 33.61 -20.25 -4.07
N MET A 343 34.24 -19.31 -3.36
CA MET A 343 34.29 -17.92 -3.78
C MET A 343 35.22 -17.74 -4.98
N ILE A 344 34.71 -17.04 -5.99
CA ILE A 344 35.46 -16.48 -7.11
C ILE A 344 36.11 -15.16 -6.65
N PRO A 345 37.41 -14.92 -6.90
CA PRO A 345 38.07 -13.69 -6.47
C PRO A 345 37.92 -12.60 -7.54
N LEU A 346 37.44 -11.42 -7.14
CA LEU A 346 37.62 -10.19 -7.90
C LEU A 346 38.62 -9.29 -7.18
N ARG A 347 39.85 -9.34 -7.69
CA ARG A 347 40.91 -8.35 -7.48
C ARG A 347 40.62 -7.13 -8.35
N ASN A 348 40.74 -5.94 -7.76
CA ASN A 348 41.49 -4.77 -8.23
C ASN A 348 41.04 -3.58 -7.36
N GLU A 349 41.84 -3.18 -6.37
CA GLU A 349 42.92 -2.19 -6.51
C GLU A 349 42.42 -0.88 -7.13
N CYS A 350 42.14 0.09 -6.26
CA CYS A 350 42.24 1.51 -6.58
C CYS A 350 42.72 2.23 -5.31
N ASP A 351 44.03 2.37 -5.22
CA ASP A 351 44.72 3.27 -4.30
C ASP A 351 44.29 4.72 -4.58
N THR A 352 43.74 5.40 -3.57
CA THR A 352 43.79 6.86 -3.51
C THR A 352 44.16 7.30 -2.09
N LYS A 353 45.38 7.81 -1.97
CA LYS A 353 45.83 8.67 -0.87
C LYS A 353 45.28 10.07 -1.09
N SER A 354 44.61 10.66 -0.10
CA SER A 354 44.73 12.09 0.26
C SER A 354 44.04 12.31 1.61
N ASP A 355 44.81 12.50 2.67
CA ASP A 355 45.18 13.82 3.23
C ASP A 355 44.04 14.57 3.95
N GLY A 356 44.23 14.61 5.28
CA GLY A 356 44.11 15.77 6.17
C GLY A 356 43.10 16.89 5.85
N GLY A 357 42.24 17.18 6.84
CA GLY A 357 41.67 18.52 6.98
C GLY A 357 40.25 18.53 7.49
N ASN A 358 40.10 18.54 8.81
CA ASN A 358 38.84 18.75 9.51
C ASN A 358 38.67 20.26 9.78
N PRO A 359 37.64 20.93 9.24
CA PRO A 359 37.11 22.11 9.91
C PRO A 359 35.63 21.89 10.25
N LYS A 360 35.36 21.86 11.56
CA LYS A 360 34.02 22.01 12.14
C LYS A 360 33.40 23.32 11.63
N LEU A 361 32.53 23.23 10.64
CA LEU A 361 31.63 24.30 10.23
C LEU A 361 30.20 23.79 10.43
N LYS A 362 29.53 24.35 11.45
CA LYS A 362 28.09 24.21 11.68
C LYS A 362 27.34 24.77 10.45
N LYS A 363 27.09 23.93 9.45
CA LYS A 363 26.08 24.20 8.42
C LYS A 363 24.72 23.87 9.03
N GLU A 364 24.06 24.90 9.54
CA GLU A 364 22.59 24.87 9.63
C GLU A 364 22.03 24.45 8.27
N SER A 365 21.13 23.48 8.26
CA SER A 365 20.64 22.88 7.03
C SER A 365 19.96 23.95 6.15
N SER A 366 20.42 24.03 4.91
CA SER A 366 19.84 24.83 3.81
C SER A 366 18.31 24.72 3.71
N ILE A 367 17.76 23.59 4.18
CA ILE A 367 16.33 23.28 4.20
C ILE A 367 15.56 24.14 5.22
N ALA A 368 16.10 24.35 6.43
CA ALA A 368 15.43 25.17 7.45
C ALA A 368 15.36 26.65 7.06
N ARG A 369 16.29 27.12 6.22
CA ARG A 369 16.27 28.46 5.62
C ARG A 369 15.21 28.56 4.52
N ARG A 370 15.14 27.57 3.62
CA ARG A 370 14.12 27.51 2.55
C ARG A 370 12.69 27.44 3.10
N ILE A 371 12.46 26.74 4.21
CA ILE A 371 11.13 26.68 4.86
C ILE A 371 10.74 28.02 5.49
N ARG A 372 11.69 28.76 6.10
CA ARG A 372 11.43 30.10 6.64
C ARG A 372 11.15 31.12 5.54
N ASP A 373 11.87 31.06 4.44
CA ASP A 373 11.68 31.99 3.32
C ASP A 373 10.38 31.70 2.56
N TRP A 374 9.95 30.44 2.52
CA TRP A 374 8.64 30.06 1.99
C TRP A 374 7.48 30.62 2.83
N ARG A 375 7.56 30.56 4.18
CA ARG A 375 6.52 31.12 5.07
C ARG A 375 6.40 32.65 4.96
N ARG A 376 7.52 33.35 4.74
CA ARG A 376 7.54 34.82 4.59
C ARG A 376 6.95 35.33 3.28
N ARG A 377 6.75 34.49 2.27
CA ARG A 377 6.13 34.88 0.99
C ARG A 377 4.60 34.71 0.95
N ARG A 378 4.02 34.20 2.03
CA ARG A 378 2.57 33.93 2.16
C ARG A 378 1.86 34.84 3.17
N GLN A 379 2.61 35.69 3.88
CA GLN A 379 2.12 36.86 4.59
C GLN A 379 2.44 38.07 3.74
#